data_AF-A0A136H9B3-F1
#
_entry.id   AF-A0A136H9B3-F1
#
_cell.length_a   1.000
_cell.length_b   1.000
_cell.length_c   1.000
_cell.angle_alpha   90.00
_cell.angle_beta   90.00
_cell.angle_gamma   90.00
#
_symmetry.space_group_name_H-M   'P 1'
#
loop_
_entity.id
_entity.type
_entity.pdbx_description
1 polymer ?
#
loop_
_entity_poly.entity_id
_entity_poly.type
_entity_poly.pdbx_seq_one_letter_code
_entity_poly.pdbx_strand_id
1 'polypeptide(L)' 'MQQDTHKTKRLANIVAVVFSAVIAALGVAGYQRTDDPLQLMLFLGLACLGYFIVLLLFKGINKMLDSLDDSVK' A
#
# COMPACT_ATOMS: atom_id res chain seq x y z
N MET A 1 18.47 -6.82 -18.76
CA MET A 1 17.69 -5.70 -18.21
C MET A 1 17.18 -6.05 -16.80
N GLN A 2 18.08 -6.16 -15.80
CA GLN A 2 17.75 -6.70 -14.47
C GLN A 2 17.63 -5.64 -13.36
N GLN A 3 17.77 -4.35 -13.68
CA GLN A 3 18.02 -3.31 -12.68
C GLN A 3 16.76 -2.56 -12.21
N ASP A 4 15.64 -2.60 -12.94
CA ASP A 4 14.47 -1.77 -12.62
C ASP A 4 13.46 -2.45 -11.68
N THR A 5 13.27 -3.77 -11.75
CA THR A 5 12.36 -4.53 -10.86
C THR A 5 12.67 -4.33 -9.37
N HIS A 6 13.95 -4.11 -9.02
CA HIS A 6 14.35 -3.86 -7.64
C HIS A 6 13.89 -2.47 -7.12
N LYS A 7 13.80 -1.47 -8.02
CA LYS A 7 13.36 -0.12 -7.68
C LYS A 7 11.83 -0.06 -7.55
N THR A 8 11.09 -0.77 -8.40
CA THR A 8 9.62 -0.85 -8.33
C THR A 8 9.14 -1.47 -7.02
N LYS A 9 9.80 -2.55 -6.56
CA LYS A 9 9.48 -3.18 -5.27
C LYS A 9 9.74 -2.26 -4.07
N ARG A 10 10.82 -1.47 -4.11
CA ARG A 10 11.11 -0.47 -3.07
C ARG A 10 10.09 0.67 -3.09
N LEU A 11 9.74 1.19 -4.27
CA LEU A 11 8.75 2.24 -4.41
C LEU A 11 7.37 1.78 -3.93
N ALA A 12 6.97 0.57 -4.28
CA ALA A 12 5.74 -0.06 -3.80
C ALA A 12 5.65 -0.05 -2.28
N ASN A 13 6.73 -0.47 -1.62
CA ASN A 13 6.77 -0.57 -0.17
C ASN A 13 6.71 0.82 0.49
N ILE A 14 7.45 1.80 -0.06
CA ILE A 14 7.41 3.18 0.42
C ILE A 14 6.00 3.78 0.28
N VAL A 15 5.37 3.62 -0.88
CA VAL A 15 4.01 4.12 -1.13
C VAL A 15 2.99 3.44 -0.21
N ALA A 16 3.08 2.13 -0.03
CA ALA A 16 2.18 1.38 0.84
C ALA A 16 2.30 1.84 2.31
N VAL A 17 3.53 2.04 2.79
CA VAL A 17 3.79 2.53 4.16
C VAL A 17 3.27 3.96 4.34
N VAL A 18 3.57 4.87 3.41
CA VAL A 18 3.10 6.26 3.49
C VAL A 18 1.57 6.32 3.48
N PHE A 19 0.92 5.58 2.57
CA PHE A 19 -0.53 5.55 2.47
C PHE A 19 -1.18 4.99 3.74
N SER A 20 -0.63 3.90 4.29
CA SER A 20 -1.11 3.31 5.55
C SER A 20 -0.94 4.27 6.73
N ALA A 21 0.21 4.96 6.81
CA ALA A 21 0.48 5.95 7.87
C ALA A 21 -0.50 7.13 7.83
N VAL A 22 -0.89 7.60 6.63
CA VAL A 22 -1.90 8.66 6.49
C VAL A 22 -3.25 8.21 7.02
N ILE A 23 -3.72 7.00 6.66
CA ILE A 23 -5.00 6.48 7.16
C ILE A 23 -4.96 6.31 8.68
N ALA A 24 -3.86 5.78 9.23
CA ALA A 24 -3.70 5.65 10.67
C ALA A 24 -3.73 7.00 11.38
N ALA A 25 -3.04 8.02 10.84
CA ALA A 25 -3.05 9.38 11.37
C ALA A 25 -4.47 10.00 11.35
N LEU A 26 -5.24 9.75 10.28
CA LEU A 26 -6.65 10.17 10.21
C LEU A 26 -7.51 9.45 11.27
N GLY A 27 -7.25 8.17 11.52
CA GLY A 27 -7.92 7.42 12.58
C GLY A 27 -7.63 7.97 13.97
N VAL A 28 -6.35 8.28 14.26
CA VAL A 28 -5.93 8.90 15.53
C VAL A 28 -6.54 10.29 15.69
N ALA A 29 -6.52 11.12 14.64
CA ALA A 29 -7.11 12.44 14.66
C ALA A 29 -8.65 12.43 14.79
N GLY A 30 -9.30 11.36 14.30
CA GLY A 30 -10.72 11.09 14.52
C GLY A 30 -11.00 10.73 15.97
N TYR A 31 -10.25 9.75 16.52
CA TYR A 31 -10.37 9.33 17.91
C TYR A 31 -10.19 10.48 18.90
N GLN A 32 -9.21 11.36 18.68
CA GLN A 32 -8.99 12.54 19.52
C GLN A 32 -10.19 13.51 19.56
N ARG A 33 -11.11 13.46 18.59
CA ARG A 33 -12.30 14.32 18.52
C ARG A 33 -13.58 13.63 18.97
N THR A 34 -13.66 12.31 18.83
CA THR A 34 -14.88 11.53 19.11
C THR A 34 -14.78 10.67 20.36
N ASP A 35 -13.57 10.43 20.87
CA ASP A 35 -13.26 9.47 21.94
C ASP A 35 -13.81 8.05 21.68
N ASP A 36 -14.12 7.72 20.42
CA ASP A 36 -14.73 6.45 20.04
C ASP A 36 -13.69 5.40 19.60
N PRO A 37 -13.42 4.37 20.43
CA PRO A 37 -12.44 3.33 20.11
C PRO A 37 -12.85 2.41 18.97
N LEU A 38 -14.16 2.26 18.68
CA LEU A 38 -14.64 1.48 17.54
C LEU A 38 -14.26 2.14 16.22
N GLN A 39 -14.43 3.46 16.12
CA GLN A 39 -13.99 4.24 14.97
C GLN A 39 -12.47 4.08 14.75
N LEU A 40 -11.68 4.16 15.82
CA LEU A 40 -10.23 3.97 15.73
C LEU A 40 -9.86 2.58 15.19
N MET A 41 -10.50 1.52 15.68
CA MET A 41 -10.27 0.15 15.20
C MET A 41 -10.63 -0.01 13.73
N LEU A 42 -11.73 0.59 13.26
CA LEU A 42 -12.12 0.57 11.85
C LEU A 42 -11.07 1.25 10.97
N PHE A 43 -10.58 2.42 11.37
CA PHE A 43 -9.52 3.13 10.64
C PHE A 43 -8.20 2.35 10.63
N LEU A 44 -7.85 1.69 11.75
CA LEU A 44 -6.67 0.83 11.81
C LEU A 44 -6.82 -0.38 10.86
N GLY A 45 -8.01 -0.99 10.83
CA GLY A 45 -8.35 -2.04 9.87
C GLY A 45 -8.21 -1.57 8.43
N LEU A 46 -8.75 -0.39 8.11
CA LEU A 46 -8.60 0.24 6.80
C LEU A 46 -7.13 0.54 6.44
N ALA A 47 -6.31 0.95 7.41
CA ALA A 47 -4.89 1.22 7.18
C ALA A 47 -4.13 -0.07 6.78
N CYS A 48 -4.43 -1.18 7.45
CA CYS A 48 -3.89 -2.50 7.10
C CYS A 48 -4.39 -2.97 5.72
N LEU A 49 -5.69 -2.79 5.45
CA LEU A 49 -6.31 -3.20 4.20
C LEU A 49 -5.77 -2.37 3.02
N GLY A 50 -5.59 -1.06 3.21
CA GLY A 50 -4.96 -0.17 2.25
C GLY A 50 -3.52 -0.57 1.92
N TYR A 51 -2.72 -0.91 2.94
CA TYR A 51 -1.37 -1.45 2.73
C TYR A 51 -1.38 -2.69 1.84
N PHE A 52 -2.30 -3.63 2.12
CA PHE A 52 -2.42 -4.88 1.36
C PHE A 52 -2.85 -4.63 -0.10
N ILE A 53 -3.80 -3.72 -0.32
CA ILE A 53 -4.26 -3.36 -1.68
C ILE A 53 -3.10 -2.75 -2.49
N VAL A 54 -2.33 -1.82 -1.92
CA VAL A 54 -1.18 -1.23 -2.62
C VAL A 54 -0.17 -2.30 -3.01
N LEU A 55 0.12 -3.24 -2.10
CA LEU A 55 1.00 -4.38 -2.38
C LEU A 55 0.49 -5.25 -3.54
N LEU A 56 -0.81 -5.55 -3.55
CA LEU A 56 -1.43 -6.31 -4.64
C LEU A 56 -1.40 -5.57 -5.97
N LEU A 57 -1.64 -4.26 -5.97
CA LEU A 57 -1.57 -3.43 -7.17
C LEU A 57 -0.16 -3.47 -7.78
N PHE A 58 0.87 -3.25 -6.96
CA PHE A 58 2.25 -3.32 -7.44
C PHE A 58 2.66 -4.74 -7.86
N LYS A 59 2.14 -5.78 -7.20
CA LYS A 59 2.33 -7.17 -7.64
C LYS A 59 1.67 -7.41 -9.01
N GLY A 60 0.48 -6.85 -9.24
CA GLY A 60 -0.21 -6.88 -10.53
C GLY A 60 0.58 -6.17 -11.62
N ILE A 61 1.04 -4.94 -11.36
CA ILE A 61 1.85 -4.15 -12.30
C ILE A 61 3.13 -4.90 -12.68
N ASN A 62 3.86 -5.46 -11.69
CA ASN A 62 5.06 -6.24 -11.97
C ASN A 62 4.74 -7.49 -12.81
N LYS A 63 3.63 -8.20 -12.52
CA LYS A 63 3.22 -9.37 -13.31
C LYS A 63 2.87 -9.01 -14.76
N MET A 64 2.26 -7.85 -14.98
CA MET A 64 1.98 -7.34 -16.34
C MET A 64 3.28 -6.96 -17.05
N LEU A 65 4.21 -6.29 -16.35
CA LEU A 65 5.51 -5.92 -16.89
C LEU A 65 6.33 -7.15 -17.29
N ASP A 66 6.38 -8.17 -16.42
CA ASP A 66 7.07 -9.44 -16.69
C ASP A 66 6.48 -10.14 -17.92
N SER A 67 5.15 -10.11 -18.10
CA SER A 67 4.52 -10.74 -19.28
C SER A 67 4.81 -10.04 -20.61
N LEU A 68 5.14 -8.74 -20.57
CA LEU A 68 5.53 -7.98 -21.76
C LEU A 68 7.00 -8.24 -22.11
N ASP A 69 7.87 -8.37 -21.12
CA ASP A 69 9.30 -8.66 -21.31
C ASP A 69 9.52 -10.08 -21.88
N ASP A 70 8.75 -11.07 -21.41
CA ASP A 70 8.76 -12.44 -21.96
C ASP A 70 8.22 -12.52 -23.39
N SER A 71 7.34 -11.61 -23.80
CA SER A 71 6.77 -11.58 -25.16
C SER A 71 7.71 -10.94 -26.20
N VAL A 72 8.75 -10.23 -25.76
CA VAL A 72 9.75 -9.58 -26.65
C VAL A 72 10.94 -10.52 -26.93
N LYS A 73 11.06 -11.62 -26.19
CA LYS A 73 12.14 -12.61 -26.32
C LYS A 73 11.77 -13.74 -27.28
#